data_AF-I0L2H8-F1
#
_entry.id   AF-I0L2H8-F1
#
_cell.length_a   1.000
_cell.length_b   1.000
_cell.length_c   1.000
_cell.angle_alpha   90.00
_cell.angle_beta   90.00
_cell.angle_gamma   90.00
#
_symmetry.space_group_name_H-M   'P 1'
#
loop_
_entity.id
_entity.type
_entity.pdbx_description
1 polymer ?
#
loop_
_entity_poly.entity_id
_entity_poly.type
_entity_poly.pdbx_seq_one_letter_code
_entity_poly.pdbx_strand_id
1 'polypeptide(L)'
;MHRTPPPRTKNRLRRGVAWLVSMLLISTLAPATAAHADNPIVQHIYTADPAPLVHDGRVYLYTGHDEDGSTYFTMKDWRVWSSADMVNWTDHGSPLSLNTFSWASANAWAGQVIARNGKFYWYVPVTARATNSMAIGVAVADSPTGPFRDAIGRPLVGNGEIDPTVFIDDDGQAYLYWGNPNLWYVRLNADMISYSGSATKIPLTTAGFGTRTGNASRPTLYEEGPWVYKRNGLYYNVFAAECCSEFIGYSTATGPTGPWTYRGTIMPRQGASFTNHPGVIDFNGGSYFFYHNGALPGGSGYTRSVAVEKFTYNTNGTIPTITMTTTGAPQIGTLNPYGRQEAETIAWGSGIETEPASEGGMNVGFIENGDYIKVKGVGFGTGATSFSARVASATSGGTVELRLGSPTGTRVGSCAVPGTGGWQTWQTVSCPVSGATGTQDLYLRFTGGTGNLFNLNWWQFQAGGTTTPTPTPTPTSTPTPTPTPTPTPTPTSTPTPTPTVPAGQSCAVTNTVVNTWQGGFEGRLTVTNSGASALGGWRVTFTLPSGQTVSQVWNGALTQTGSQVTVTNAAYNGQLAPGTSTTAGYLSTSATSSPPTITPTCSPA
;
A
#
# COMPACT_ATOMS: atom_id res chain seq x y z
N MET A 1 -43.36 13.35 -89.07
CA MET A 1 -44.33 13.00 -87.99
C MET A 1 -43.98 13.82 -86.76
N HIS A 2 -44.96 14.40 -86.07
CA HIS A 2 -44.74 15.50 -85.13
C HIS A 2 -45.86 15.58 -84.08
N ARG A 3 -45.51 16.04 -82.86
CA ARG A 3 -46.37 16.53 -81.75
C ARG A 3 -47.00 15.54 -80.73
N THR A 4 -46.74 15.93 -79.48
CA THR A 4 -47.31 15.62 -78.14
C THR A 4 -48.67 16.31 -77.90
N PRO A 5 -49.29 16.38 -76.67
CA PRO A 5 -49.12 15.72 -75.35
C PRO A 5 -50.41 14.89 -75.03
N PRO A 6 -51.12 14.87 -73.85
CA PRO A 6 -50.87 15.08 -72.39
C PRO A 6 -51.34 13.83 -71.54
N PRO A 7 -51.72 13.85 -70.22
CA PRO A 7 -51.57 14.85 -69.15
C PRO A 7 -50.89 14.35 -67.84
N ARG A 8 -50.76 15.28 -66.88
CA ARG A 8 -50.10 15.16 -65.56
C ARG A 8 -51.07 14.95 -64.38
N THR A 9 -50.48 14.85 -63.18
CA THR A 9 -51.01 15.08 -61.81
C THR A 9 -51.49 13.80 -61.08
N LYS A 10 -51.33 13.64 -59.76
CA LYS A 10 -50.89 14.52 -58.65
C LYS A 10 -49.95 13.76 -57.70
N ASN A 11 -48.97 14.44 -57.08
CA ASN A 11 -48.67 14.35 -55.63
C ASN A 11 -47.51 15.28 -55.23
N ARG A 12 -47.84 16.54 -54.94
CA ARG A 12 -47.02 17.41 -54.09
C ARG A 12 -47.49 17.23 -52.65
N LEU A 13 -46.69 16.56 -51.83
CA LEU A 13 -46.49 16.73 -50.37
C LEU A 13 -45.62 15.53 -49.91
N ARG A 14 -44.82 15.68 -48.83
CA ARG A 14 -43.81 14.71 -48.33
C ARG A 14 -42.41 14.70 -48.98
N ARG A 15 -41.86 15.87 -49.31
CA ARG A 15 -40.40 16.11 -49.35
C ARG A 15 -40.13 17.47 -48.71
N GLY A 16 -39.76 17.50 -47.43
CA GLY A 16 -39.58 18.74 -46.68
C GLY A 16 -39.41 18.64 -45.15
N VAL A 17 -39.71 17.48 -44.53
CA VAL A 17 -39.59 17.30 -43.05
C VAL A 17 -38.55 16.24 -42.66
N ALA A 18 -38.16 15.34 -43.59
CA ALA A 18 -37.21 14.25 -43.31
C ALA A 18 -35.72 14.63 -43.36
N TRP A 19 -35.38 15.91 -43.61
CA TRP A 19 -34.00 16.38 -43.77
C TRP A 19 -33.53 17.40 -42.71
N LEU A 20 -34.39 17.74 -41.73
CA LEU A 20 -34.04 18.62 -40.61
C LEU A 20 -33.98 17.92 -39.25
N VAL A 21 -34.47 16.67 -39.15
CA VAL A 21 -34.32 15.84 -37.93
C VAL A 21 -33.02 15.02 -37.97
N SER A 22 -32.56 14.61 -39.15
CA SER A 22 -31.34 13.81 -39.33
C SER A 22 -30.03 14.58 -39.14
N MET A 23 -30.07 15.92 -39.04
CA MET A 23 -28.90 16.76 -38.73
C MET A 23 -28.83 17.20 -37.26
N LEU A 24 -29.81 16.84 -36.41
CA LEU A 24 -29.82 17.15 -34.98
C LEU A 24 -29.60 15.93 -34.07
N LEU A 25 -29.06 14.84 -34.65
CA LEU A 25 -28.78 13.56 -33.98
C LEU A 25 -27.33 13.07 -34.24
N ILE A 26 -26.44 13.97 -34.66
CA ILE A 26 -25.00 13.72 -34.85
C ILE A 26 -24.18 14.61 -33.88
N SER A 27 -24.68 14.75 -32.66
CA SER A 27 -23.98 15.35 -31.53
C SER A 27 -23.92 14.34 -30.39
N THR A 28 -22.73 14.19 -29.80
CA THR A 28 -22.40 13.32 -28.65
C THR A 28 -22.45 11.80 -28.86
N LEU A 29 -21.91 11.29 -29.97
CA LEU A 29 -21.07 10.08 -29.88
C LEU A 29 -19.68 10.52 -29.41
N ALA A 30 -19.54 10.70 -28.10
CA ALA A 30 -18.21 10.68 -27.49
C ALA A 30 -17.58 9.31 -27.83
N PRO A 31 -16.30 9.25 -28.24
CA PRO A 31 -15.64 7.96 -28.38
C PRO A 31 -15.72 7.27 -27.03
N ALA A 32 -16.31 6.07 -27.00
CA ALA A 32 -16.26 5.25 -25.81
C ALA A 32 -14.79 4.97 -25.52
N THR A 33 -14.23 5.67 -24.52
CA THR A 33 -12.92 5.36 -23.97
C THR A 33 -13.01 3.91 -23.53
N ALA A 34 -12.29 3.02 -24.22
CA ALA A 34 -12.24 1.62 -23.87
C ALA A 34 -11.78 1.55 -22.41
N ALA A 35 -12.71 1.20 -21.52
CA ALA A 35 -12.42 1.09 -20.11
C ALA A 35 -11.53 -0.14 -19.94
N HIS A 36 -10.21 0.09 -19.95
CA HIS A 36 -9.25 -0.92 -19.55
C HIS A 36 -9.58 -1.34 -18.11
N ALA A 37 -9.46 -2.64 -17.88
CA ALA A 37 -9.52 -3.23 -16.56
C ALA A 37 -8.43 -2.61 -15.66
N ASP A 38 -8.71 -2.47 -14.36
CA ASP A 38 -7.67 -2.26 -13.34
C ASP A 38 -7.42 -3.55 -12.51
N ASN A 39 -8.26 -4.59 -12.69
CA ASN A 39 -8.07 -5.94 -12.14
C ASN A 39 -7.69 -6.93 -13.28
N PRO A 40 -6.77 -7.89 -13.07
CA PRO A 40 -5.95 -8.07 -11.87
C PRO A 40 -4.94 -6.93 -11.70
N ILE A 41 -4.46 -6.73 -10.48
CA ILE A 41 -3.58 -5.61 -10.09
C ILE A 41 -2.24 -5.63 -10.84
N VAL A 42 -1.74 -6.83 -11.15
CA VAL A 42 -0.47 -7.07 -11.83
C VAL A 42 -0.74 -7.80 -13.15
N GLN A 43 -0.02 -7.46 -14.22
CA GLN A 43 -0.22 -8.06 -15.55
C GLN A 43 1.00 -8.74 -16.16
N HIS A 44 2.20 -8.53 -15.62
CA HIS A 44 3.45 -9.11 -16.11
C HIS A 44 3.84 -10.42 -15.40
N ILE A 45 3.44 -10.64 -14.15
CA ILE A 45 3.67 -11.91 -13.43
C ILE A 45 2.41 -12.45 -12.75
N TYR A 46 2.38 -13.76 -12.53
CA TYR A 46 1.33 -14.41 -11.74
C TYR A 46 1.53 -14.16 -10.24
N THR A 47 0.43 -13.81 -9.57
CA THR A 47 0.42 -13.33 -8.18
C THR A 47 -0.67 -14.01 -7.39
N ALA A 48 -0.35 -14.40 -6.15
CA ALA A 48 -1.21 -15.24 -5.34
C ALA A 48 -1.22 -14.83 -3.87
N ASP A 49 -2.29 -15.23 -3.17
CA ASP A 49 -2.35 -15.17 -1.70
C ASP A 49 -2.11 -13.76 -1.12
N PRO A 50 -3.02 -12.81 -1.39
CA PRO A 50 -2.79 -11.39 -1.11
C PRO A 50 -2.91 -11.03 0.37
N ALA A 51 -1.83 -10.50 0.93
CA ALA A 51 -1.77 -9.94 2.27
C ALA A 51 -1.56 -8.41 2.23
N PRO A 52 -2.64 -7.61 2.25
CA PRO A 52 -2.57 -6.15 2.30
C PRO A 52 -2.22 -5.61 3.71
N LEU A 53 -1.38 -4.58 3.76
CA LEU A 53 -0.97 -3.85 4.97
C LEU A 53 -1.12 -2.34 4.73
N VAL A 54 -1.80 -1.63 5.63
CA VAL A 54 -1.82 -0.16 5.62
C VAL A 54 -0.66 0.37 6.47
N HIS A 55 0.20 1.19 5.89
CA HIS A 55 1.31 1.84 6.60
C HIS A 55 1.66 3.19 5.96
N ASP A 56 1.93 4.21 6.78
CA ASP A 56 2.36 5.56 6.36
C ASP A 56 1.59 6.16 5.17
N GLY A 57 0.26 6.06 5.21
CA GLY A 57 -0.63 6.62 4.19
C GLY A 57 -0.65 5.86 2.86
N ARG A 58 -0.06 4.65 2.80
CA ARG A 58 -0.08 3.75 1.64
C ARG A 58 -0.67 2.39 2.02
N VAL A 59 -1.11 1.67 0.99
CA VAL A 59 -1.30 0.22 1.06
C VAL A 59 -0.05 -0.44 0.49
N TYR A 60 0.57 -1.31 1.26
CA TYR A 60 1.54 -2.29 0.79
C TYR A 60 0.80 -3.61 0.59
N LEU A 61 1.00 -4.23 -0.56
CA LEU A 61 0.42 -5.53 -0.89
C LEU A 61 1.56 -6.53 -0.96
N TYR A 62 1.48 -7.56 -0.13
CA TYR A 62 2.39 -8.70 -0.16
C TYR A 62 1.69 -9.85 -0.85
N THR A 63 2.35 -10.56 -1.76
CA THR A 63 1.78 -11.75 -2.41
C THR A 63 2.88 -12.80 -2.62
N GLY A 64 2.49 -14.05 -2.76
CA GLY A 64 3.35 -15.07 -3.33
C GLY A 64 3.44 -14.95 -4.86
N HIS A 65 4.52 -15.49 -5.43
CA HIS A 65 4.80 -15.51 -6.86
C HIS A 65 4.56 -16.93 -7.41
N ASP A 66 3.49 -17.11 -8.18
CA ASP A 66 3.24 -18.37 -8.93
C ASP A 66 4.12 -18.38 -10.18
N GLU A 67 4.76 -19.51 -10.48
CA GLU A 67 5.67 -19.64 -11.63
C GLU A 67 4.93 -19.88 -12.96
N ASP A 68 5.48 -19.36 -14.06
CA ASP A 68 4.90 -19.49 -15.41
C ASP A 68 4.64 -20.93 -15.83
N GLY A 69 3.43 -21.16 -16.38
CA GLY A 69 3.03 -22.48 -16.87
C GLY A 69 2.95 -23.57 -15.81
N SER A 70 2.99 -23.21 -14.52
CA SER A 70 2.97 -24.17 -13.43
C SER A 70 1.66 -24.97 -13.38
N THR A 71 1.78 -26.26 -13.10
CA THR A 71 0.66 -27.20 -12.88
C THR A 71 0.52 -27.59 -11.41
N TYR A 72 1.19 -26.86 -10.52
CA TYR A 72 1.22 -27.01 -9.08
C TYR A 72 1.48 -25.66 -8.40
N PHE A 73 1.44 -25.58 -7.07
CA PHE A 73 1.81 -24.37 -6.30
C PHE A 73 3.33 -24.17 -6.26
N THR A 74 3.94 -23.98 -7.43
CA THR A 74 5.39 -23.77 -7.59
C THR A 74 5.70 -22.30 -7.36
N MET A 75 6.31 -22.00 -6.21
CA MET A 75 6.58 -20.64 -5.75
C MET A 75 7.95 -20.61 -5.06
N LYS A 76 8.84 -19.71 -5.50
CA LYS A 76 10.23 -19.61 -5.00
C LYS A 76 10.48 -18.37 -4.14
N ASP A 77 9.65 -17.35 -4.32
CA ASP A 77 9.81 -16.05 -3.70
C ASP A 77 8.47 -15.38 -3.41
N TRP A 78 8.55 -14.30 -2.63
CA TRP A 78 7.44 -13.39 -2.40
C TRP A 78 7.76 -12.02 -2.97
N ARG A 79 6.70 -11.28 -3.25
CA ARG A 79 6.73 -9.99 -3.94
C ARG A 79 5.99 -8.94 -3.14
N VAL A 80 6.35 -7.67 -3.38
CA VAL A 80 5.77 -6.52 -2.69
C VAL A 80 5.39 -5.45 -3.69
N TRP A 81 4.18 -4.93 -3.57
CA TRP A 81 3.69 -3.76 -4.30
C TRP A 81 3.23 -2.69 -3.31
N SER A 82 3.06 -1.47 -3.78
CA SER A 82 2.39 -0.45 -2.97
C SER A 82 1.60 0.55 -3.79
N SER A 83 0.48 1.03 -3.24
CA SER A 83 -0.31 2.10 -3.83
C SER A 83 -0.69 3.15 -2.78
N ALA A 84 -0.83 4.40 -3.23
CA ALA A 84 -1.49 5.47 -2.46
C ALA A 84 -2.93 5.71 -2.90
N ASP A 85 -3.35 5.16 -4.04
CA ASP A 85 -4.64 5.46 -4.68
C ASP A 85 -5.48 4.22 -5.05
N MET A 86 -5.04 3.03 -4.64
CA MET A 86 -5.62 1.70 -4.92
C MET A 86 -5.56 1.22 -6.38
N VAL A 87 -5.02 2.01 -7.31
CA VAL A 87 -5.04 1.67 -8.75
C VAL A 87 -3.67 1.75 -9.41
N ASN A 88 -2.85 2.75 -9.09
CA ASN A 88 -1.46 2.79 -9.52
C ASN A 88 -0.61 2.07 -8.45
N TRP A 89 -0.02 0.93 -8.82
CA TRP A 89 0.77 0.09 -7.94
C TRP A 89 2.24 0.15 -8.37
N THR A 90 3.12 0.53 -7.43
CA THR A 90 4.58 0.46 -7.54
C THR A 90 5.04 -0.96 -7.23
N ASP A 91 5.73 -1.64 -8.15
CA ASP A 91 6.43 -2.90 -7.91
C ASP A 91 7.72 -2.66 -7.10
N HIS A 92 7.96 -3.44 -6.04
CA HIS A 92 9.20 -3.40 -5.24
C HIS A 92 10.04 -4.67 -5.40
N GLY A 93 9.74 -5.49 -6.40
CA GLY A 93 10.43 -6.73 -6.70
C GLY A 93 10.22 -7.80 -5.63
N SER A 94 11.25 -8.62 -5.42
CA SER A 94 11.27 -9.67 -4.41
C SER A 94 12.26 -9.35 -3.28
N PRO A 95 11.79 -8.79 -2.15
CA PRO A 95 12.62 -8.53 -0.98
C PRO A 95 12.71 -9.72 0.00
N LEU A 96 12.08 -10.86 -0.31
CA LEU A 96 12.12 -12.11 0.45
C LEU A 96 12.00 -13.33 -0.48
N SER A 97 12.84 -14.35 -0.29
CA SER A 97 12.77 -15.62 -1.04
C SER A 97 13.06 -16.83 -0.15
N LEU A 98 12.82 -18.06 -0.65
CA LEU A 98 13.18 -19.29 0.07
C LEU A 98 14.64 -19.32 0.53
N ASN A 99 15.55 -18.75 -0.28
CA ASN A 99 16.99 -18.72 0.01
C ASN A 99 17.34 -17.87 1.24
N THR A 100 16.44 -17.00 1.71
CA THR A 100 16.62 -16.23 2.96
C THR A 100 16.61 -17.15 4.19
N PHE A 101 15.94 -18.30 4.13
CA PHE A 101 15.80 -19.25 5.22
C PHE A 101 16.67 -20.49 4.97
N SER A 102 17.85 -20.55 5.58
CA SER A 102 18.80 -21.67 5.40
C SER A 102 18.21 -23.05 5.78
N TRP A 103 17.18 -23.07 6.62
CA TRP A 103 16.44 -24.25 7.07
C TRP A 103 15.24 -24.63 6.18
N ALA A 104 14.85 -23.80 5.21
CA ALA A 104 13.71 -24.07 4.31
C ALA A 104 14.15 -24.74 3.00
N SER A 105 13.33 -25.67 2.47
CA SER A 105 13.61 -26.40 1.21
C SER A 105 12.73 -26.02 0.03
N ALA A 106 11.46 -25.66 0.27
CA ALA A 106 10.44 -25.48 -0.78
C ALA A 106 9.25 -24.64 -0.27
N ASN A 107 8.35 -24.31 -1.20
CA ASN A 107 7.01 -23.77 -0.97
C ASN A 107 7.00 -22.35 -0.37
N ALA A 108 7.30 -21.32 -1.18
CA ALA A 108 7.10 -19.92 -0.77
C ALA A 108 5.63 -19.49 -0.91
N TRP A 109 4.76 -20.06 -0.07
CA TRP A 109 3.30 -19.89 -0.15
C TRP A 109 2.79 -18.71 0.71
N ALA A 110 1.48 -18.43 0.65
CA ALA A 110 0.73 -17.41 1.39
C ALA A 110 1.36 -16.88 2.69
N GLY A 111 1.93 -15.67 2.68
CA GLY A 111 2.57 -15.08 3.87
C GLY A 111 2.09 -13.66 4.18
N GLN A 112 1.80 -13.36 5.45
CA GLN A 112 1.33 -12.05 5.90
C GLN A 112 2.42 -11.23 6.64
N VAL A 113 2.46 -9.92 6.38
CA VAL A 113 3.27 -8.95 7.11
C VAL A 113 2.46 -8.16 8.14
N ILE A 114 3.07 -7.86 9.29
CA ILE A 114 2.57 -6.86 10.24
C ILE A 114 3.68 -5.93 10.73
N ALA A 115 3.33 -4.68 10.99
CA ALA A 115 4.22 -3.68 11.57
C ALA A 115 4.13 -3.70 13.11
N ARG A 116 5.28 -3.72 13.80
CA ARG A 116 5.37 -3.50 15.25
C ARG A 116 6.76 -2.97 15.63
N ASN A 117 6.83 -2.06 16.61
CA ASN A 117 8.09 -1.55 17.17
C ASN A 117 9.09 -0.99 16.12
N GLY A 118 8.58 -0.41 15.02
CA GLY A 118 9.42 0.07 13.90
C GLY A 118 10.00 -1.00 12.99
N LYS A 119 9.42 -2.20 12.99
CA LYS A 119 9.83 -3.32 12.15
C LYS A 119 8.63 -3.97 11.50
N PHE A 120 8.90 -4.66 10.40
CA PHE A 120 7.93 -5.41 9.62
C PHE A 120 8.27 -6.88 9.77
N TYR A 121 7.32 -7.66 10.25
CA TYR A 121 7.47 -9.10 10.50
C TYR A 121 6.65 -9.86 9.49
N TRP A 122 7.30 -10.62 8.61
CA TRP A 122 6.66 -11.43 7.57
C TRP A 122 6.60 -12.88 8.02
N TYR A 123 5.41 -13.36 8.36
CA TYR A 123 5.19 -14.77 8.67
C TYR A 123 4.93 -15.53 7.38
N VAL A 124 5.67 -16.62 7.17
CA VAL A 124 5.64 -17.37 5.92
C VAL A 124 5.56 -18.89 6.17
N PRO A 125 4.66 -19.62 5.48
CA PRO A 125 4.63 -21.07 5.49
C PRO A 125 5.66 -21.58 4.48
N VAL A 126 6.56 -22.47 4.92
CA VAL A 126 7.59 -23.10 4.08
C VAL A 126 7.83 -24.54 4.49
N THR A 127 8.34 -25.39 3.58
CA THR A 127 8.79 -26.74 3.96
C THR A 127 10.11 -26.64 4.73
N ALA A 128 10.16 -27.16 5.95
CA ALA A 128 11.39 -27.23 6.74
C ALA A 128 12.25 -28.45 6.35
N ARG A 129 13.54 -28.24 6.03
CA ARG A 129 14.49 -29.29 5.63
C ARG A 129 14.61 -30.44 6.62
N ALA A 130 14.59 -30.14 7.92
CA ALA A 130 14.84 -31.11 8.98
C ALA A 130 13.69 -32.12 9.17
N THR A 131 12.46 -31.76 8.77
CA THR A 131 11.26 -32.58 8.97
C THR A 131 10.54 -32.94 7.67
N ASN A 132 10.91 -32.30 6.55
CA ASN A 132 10.22 -32.36 5.26
C ASN A 132 8.69 -32.11 5.41
N SER A 133 8.34 -31.12 6.22
CA SER A 133 6.96 -30.77 6.58
C SER A 133 6.79 -29.26 6.64
N MET A 134 5.57 -28.77 6.41
CA MET A 134 5.27 -27.34 6.47
C MET A 134 5.40 -26.80 7.90
N ALA A 135 6.02 -25.62 7.99
CA ALA A 135 6.19 -24.88 9.23
C ALA A 135 6.14 -23.37 8.94
N ILE A 136 5.81 -22.59 9.97
CA ILE A 136 5.77 -21.13 9.86
C ILE A 136 7.12 -20.56 10.28
N GLY A 137 7.79 -19.88 9.36
CA GLY A 137 8.93 -19.01 9.61
C GLY A 137 8.51 -17.56 9.87
N VAL A 138 9.46 -16.73 10.32
CA VAL A 138 9.27 -15.28 10.35
C VAL A 138 10.55 -14.57 9.89
N ALA A 139 10.40 -13.68 8.91
CA ALA A 139 11.44 -12.74 8.52
C ALA A 139 11.15 -11.35 9.10
N VAL A 140 12.19 -10.52 9.23
CA VAL A 140 12.09 -9.15 9.75
C VAL A 140 12.77 -8.16 8.81
N ALA A 141 12.17 -6.99 8.66
CA ALA A 141 12.76 -5.83 7.97
C ALA A 141 12.56 -4.54 8.77
N ASP A 142 13.37 -3.55 8.44
CA ASP A 142 13.33 -2.19 8.99
C ASP A 142 12.58 -1.21 8.06
N SER A 143 12.01 -1.73 6.95
CA SER A 143 11.20 -1.05 5.93
C SER A 143 10.11 -2.01 5.45
N PRO A 144 8.91 -1.55 5.05
CA PRO A 144 7.86 -2.42 4.51
C PRO A 144 8.31 -3.12 3.20
N THR A 145 9.22 -2.51 2.45
CA THR A 145 9.76 -3.05 1.19
C THR A 145 11.04 -3.87 1.39
N GLY A 146 11.43 -4.15 2.64
CA GLY A 146 12.62 -4.93 2.94
C GLY A 146 13.94 -4.15 2.80
N PRO A 147 15.08 -4.84 2.56
CA PRO A 147 15.19 -6.29 2.43
C PRO A 147 14.83 -7.01 3.73
N PHE A 148 14.16 -8.17 3.60
CA PHE A 148 13.83 -9.01 4.75
C PHE A 148 14.95 -10.02 5.02
N ARG A 149 15.16 -10.34 6.30
CA ARG A 149 16.11 -11.37 6.77
C ARG A 149 15.39 -12.37 7.69
N ASP A 150 15.81 -13.63 7.70
CA ASP A 150 15.33 -14.60 8.69
C ASP A 150 15.57 -14.05 10.10
N ALA A 151 14.51 -13.96 10.90
CA ALA A 151 14.57 -13.32 12.21
C ALA A 151 15.01 -14.28 13.34
N ILE A 152 15.09 -15.60 13.08
CA ILE A 152 15.33 -16.62 14.10
C ILE A 152 16.39 -17.66 13.67
N GLY A 153 16.49 -17.98 12.37
CA GLY A 153 17.37 -19.03 11.85
C GLY A 153 16.76 -20.45 11.94
N ARG A 154 15.47 -20.56 12.25
CA ARG A 154 14.71 -21.82 12.38
C ARG A 154 13.20 -21.54 12.26
N PRO A 155 12.34 -22.57 12.12
CA PRO A 155 10.89 -22.39 12.25
C PRO A 155 10.51 -21.70 13.59
N LEU A 156 9.49 -20.84 13.52
CA LEU A 156 8.83 -20.30 14.70
C LEU A 156 7.93 -21.38 15.32
N VAL A 157 7.03 -21.96 14.52
CA VAL A 157 6.11 -23.04 14.90
C VAL A 157 5.95 -24.01 13.73
N GLY A 158 5.69 -25.29 13.99
CA GLY A 158 5.47 -26.29 12.93
C GLY A 158 4.56 -27.43 13.38
N ASN A 159 3.58 -27.74 12.55
CA ASN A 159 2.63 -28.85 12.72
C ASN A 159 2.19 -29.47 11.38
N GLY A 160 2.84 -29.12 10.26
CA GLY A 160 2.47 -29.56 8.92
C GLY A 160 1.39 -28.73 8.23
N GLU A 161 0.89 -27.66 8.87
CA GLU A 161 -0.16 -26.79 8.32
C GLU A 161 0.40 -25.43 7.87
N ILE A 162 -0.39 -24.68 7.07
CA ILE A 162 0.05 -23.53 6.26
C ILE A 162 -0.74 -22.24 6.57
N ASP A 163 -0.57 -21.20 5.77
CA ASP A 163 -1.39 -19.97 5.76
C ASP A 163 -1.42 -19.19 7.08
N PRO A 164 -0.29 -18.60 7.50
CA PRO A 164 -0.21 -17.74 8.67
C PRO A 164 -0.91 -16.39 8.47
N THR A 165 -1.81 -16.06 9.40
CA THR A 165 -2.32 -14.69 9.59
C THR A 165 -1.94 -14.15 10.97
N VAL A 166 -1.60 -12.87 11.02
CA VAL A 166 -1.14 -12.21 12.23
C VAL A 166 -1.98 -10.96 12.53
N PHE A 167 -2.34 -10.83 13.80
CA PHE A 167 -3.21 -9.78 14.32
C PHE A 167 -2.66 -9.24 15.64
N ILE A 168 -2.77 -7.93 15.87
CA ILE A 168 -2.47 -7.29 17.16
C ILE A 168 -3.76 -6.68 17.68
N ASP A 169 -4.18 -7.08 18.87
CA ASP A 169 -5.39 -6.58 19.52
C ASP A 169 -5.16 -5.21 20.19
N ASP A 170 -6.24 -4.53 20.57
CA ASP A 170 -6.22 -3.18 21.18
C ASP A 170 -5.46 -3.14 22.52
N ASP A 171 -5.28 -4.29 23.19
CA ASP A 171 -4.48 -4.45 24.41
C ASP A 171 -2.98 -4.68 24.14
N GLY A 172 -2.59 -4.77 22.87
CA GLY A 172 -1.22 -5.03 22.41
C GLY A 172 -0.83 -6.51 22.35
N GLN A 173 -1.73 -7.45 22.70
CA GLN A 173 -1.48 -8.88 22.52
C GLN A 173 -1.48 -9.22 21.03
N ALA A 174 -0.37 -9.80 20.57
CA ALA A 174 -0.26 -10.33 19.21
C ALA A 174 -0.70 -11.79 19.15
N TYR A 175 -1.40 -12.17 18.10
CA TYR A 175 -1.85 -13.51 17.81
C TYR A 175 -1.38 -13.91 16.41
N LEU A 176 -0.82 -15.11 16.30
CA LEU A 176 -0.54 -15.76 15.03
C LEU A 176 -1.51 -16.93 14.91
N TYR A 177 -2.32 -16.95 13.86
CA TYR A 177 -3.19 -18.06 13.48
C TYR A 177 -2.68 -18.69 12.20
N TRP A 178 -2.98 -19.96 11.96
CA TRP A 178 -2.66 -20.63 10.70
C TRP A 178 -3.49 -21.91 10.56
N GLY A 179 -3.63 -22.41 9.33
CA GLY A 179 -3.78 -23.85 9.10
C GLY A 179 -4.69 -24.29 7.95
N ASN A 180 -4.36 -25.48 7.44
CA ASN A 180 -5.14 -26.37 6.60
C ASN A 180 -4.83 -27.80 7.08
N PRO A 181 -5.82 -28.66 7.41
CA PRO A 181 -7.26 -28.44 7.32
C PRO A 181 -7.87 -27.82 8.59
N ASN A 182 -7.04 -27.46 9.59
CA ASN A 182 -7.49 -27.00 10.90
C ASN A 182 -7.20 -25.51 11.08
N LEU A 183 -7.72 -24.91 12.16
CA LEU A 183 -7.34 -23.57 12.57
C LEU A 183 -6.59 -23.66 13.91
N TRP A 184 -5.36 -23.17 13.94
CA TRP A 184 -4.50 -23.09 15.10
C TRP A 184 -4.21 -21.64 15.47
N TYR A 185 -3.76 -21.41 16.71
CA TYR A 185 -3.17 -20.13 17.10
C TYR A 185 -2.09 -20.26 18.18
N VAL A 186 -1.25 -19.22 18.30
CA VAL A 186 -0.39 -18.93 19.45
C VAL A 186 -0.52 -17.46 19.86
N ARG A 187 -0.21 -17.16 21.13
CA ARG A 187 0.00 -15.78 21.60
C ARG A 187 1.46 -15.41 21.40
N LEU A 188 1.74 -14.57 20.41
CA LEU A 188 3.07 -14.04 20.17
C LEU A 188 3.50 -13.15 21.35
N ASN A 189 4.80 -13.17 21.66
CA ASN A 189 5.40 -12.26 22.60
C ASN A 189 5.64 -10.89 21.92
N ALA A 190 5.95 -9.86 22.71
CA ALA A 190 6.12 -8.48 22.20
C ALA A 190 7.30 -8.31 21.22
N ASP A 191 8.20 -9.29 21.14
CA ASP A 191 9.31 -9.37 20.19
C ASP A 191 8.88 -9.80 18.76
N MET A 192 7.66 -10.33 18.61
CA MET A 192 7.07 -10.90 17.40
C MET A 192 7.82 -12.13 16.83
N ILE A 193 8.84 -12.64 17.52
CA ILE A 193 9.69 -13.76 17.08
C ILE A 193 9.72 -14.92 18.09
N SER A 194 8.97 -14.81 19.18
CA SER A 194 8.68 -15.91 20.08
C SER A 194 7.18 -15.90 20.48
N TYR A 195 6.71 -16.97 21.12
CA TYR A 195 5.34 -17.07 21.64
C TYR A 195 5.33 -17.68 23.04
N SER A 196 4.23 -17.47 23.75
CA SER A 196 3.98 -18.05 25.08
C SER A 196 2.92 -19.14 25.03
N GLY A 197 3.09 -20.16 25.86
CA GLY A 197 2.20 -21.34 25.88
C GLY A 197 2.46 -22.30 24.72
N SER A 198 1.41 -22.99 24.27
CA SER A 198 1.46 -23.99 23.19
C SER A 198 0.56 -23.60 22.03
N ALA A 199 0.90 -24.08 20.82
CA ALA A 199 0.00 -24.07 19.68
C ALA A 199 -1.35 -24.70 20.07
N THR A 200 -2.42 -23.94 19.92
CA THR A 200 -3.76 -24.31 20.39
C THR A 200 -4.72 -24.37 19.22
N LYS A 201 -5.38 -25.51 19.04
CA LYS A 201 -6.37 -25.72 17.99
C LYS A 201 -7.70 -25.04 18.36
N ILE A 202 -8.23 -24.22 17.47
CA ILE A 202 -9.57 -23.64 17.59
C ILE A 202 -10.60 -24.72 17.22
N PRO A 203 -11.64 -24.95 18.06
CA PRO A 203 -12.71 -25.88 17.71
C PRO A 203 -13.50 -25.42 16.47
N LEU A 204 -13.33 -26.15 15.36
CA LEU A 204 -14.13 -25.96 14.15
C LEU A 204 -15.52 -26.59 14.36
N THR A 205 -16.49 -25.77 14.76
CA THR A 205 -17.90 -26.19 14.88
C THR A 205 -18.72 -25.73 13.67
N THR A 206 -19.80 -26.44 13.35
CA THR A 206 -20.70 -26.06 12.24
C THR A 206 -21.42 -24.73 12.47
N ALA A 207 -21.73 -24.39 13.73
CA ALA A 207 -22.21 -23.06 14.10
C ALA A 207 -21.14 -21.97 13.90
N GLY A 208 -19.86 -22.31 14.11
CA GLY A 208 -18.74 -21.39 14.01
C GLY A 208 -18.19 -21.19 12.60
N PHE A 209 -18.29 -22.19 11.72
CA PHE A 209 -17.64 -22.21 10.39
C PHE A 209 -18.54 -22.78 9.28
N GLY A 210 -19.85 -22.82 9.51
CA GLY A 210 -20.84 -23.38 8.59
C GLY A 210 -20.76 -24.91 8.47
N THR A 211 -21.76 -25.53 7.83
CA THR A 211 -21.83 -26.99 7.64
C THR A 211 -21.36 -27.37 6.24
N ARG A 212 -20.37 -28.26 6.15
CA ARG A 212 -19.96 -28.92 4.89
C ARG A 212 -20.72 -30.24 4.74
N THR A 213 -21.37 -30.44 3.60
CA THR A 213 -22.05 -31.70 3.27
C THR A 213 -21.14 -32.65 2.50
N GLY A 214 -21.33 -33.96 2.63
CA GLY A 214 -20.59 -34.96 1.83
C GLY A 214 -19.19 -35.33 2.33
N ASN A 215 -18.65 -34.65 3.35
CA ASN A 215 -17.37 -35.02 3.98
C ASN A 215 -17.50 -35.06 5.52
N ALA A 216 -17.80 -36.24 6.06
CA ALA A 216 -17.98 -36.42 7.51
C ALA A 216 -16.69 -36.16 8.33
N SER A 217 -15.51 -36.33 7.73
CA SER A 217 -14.22 -36.06 8.38
C SER A 217 -13.89 -34.56 8.45
N ARG A 218 -14.56 -33.72 7.65
CA ARG A 218 -14.43 -32.27 7.64
C ARG A 218 -15.83 -31.62 7.62
N PRO A 219 -16.57 -31.67 8.75
CA PRO A 219 -17.97 -31.24 8.80
C PRO A 219 -18.19 -29.73 8.67
N THR A 220 -17.13 -28.92 8.66
CA THR A 220 -17.18 -27.45 8.56
C THR A 220 -16.70 -26.92 7.22
N LEU A 221 -17.17 -25.73 6.81
CA LEU A 221 -16.77 -25.14 5.53
C LEU A 221 -15.32 -24.65 5.51
N TYR A 222 -14.75 -24.26 6.67
CA TYR A 222 -13.33 -23.86 6.79
C TYR A 222 -12.37 -24.79 6.04
N GLU A 223 -11.53 -24.21 5.19
CA GLU A 223 -10.50 -24.90 4.41
C GLU A 223 -9.10 -24.43 4.81
N GLU A 224 -8.77 -23.16 4.53
CA GLU A 224 -7.46 -22.52 4.74
C GLU A 224 -7.56 -20.98 4.67
N GLY A 225 -6.42 -20.30 4.49
CA GLY A 225 -6.34 -18.84 4.32
C GLY A 225 -7.10 -18.02 5.37
N PRO A 226 -6.96 -18.27 6.69
CA PRO A 226 -7.59 -17.43 7.69
C PRO A 226 -7.05 -15.99 7.57
N TRP A 227 -7.92 -15.00 7.69
CA TRP A 227 -7.57 -13.58 7.78
C TRP A 227 -8.29 -12.99 8.98
N VAL A 228 -7.54 -12.76 10.07
CA VAL A 228 -8.10 -12.34 11.36
C VAL A 228 -7.86 -10.86 11.61
N TYR A 229 -8.94 -10.13 11.91
CA TYR A 229 -8.88 -8.72 12.28
C TYR A 229 -10.03 -8.33 13.21
N LYS A 230 -9.97 -7.12 13.77
CA LYS A 230 -10.99 -6.57 14.67
C LYS A 230 -11.54 -5.27 14.11
N ARG A 231 -12.86 -5.07 14.22
CA ARG A 231 -13.54 -3.84 13.81
C ARG A 231 -14.75 -3.59 14.70
N ASN A 232 -14.85 -2.39 15.27
CA ASN A 232 -15.93 -1.97 16.18
C ASN A 232 -16.19 -2.97 17.34
N GLY A 233 -15.13 -3.49 17.95
CA GLY A 233 -15.21 -4.46 19.04
C GLY A 233 -15.56 -5.91 18.64
N LEU A 234 -15.84 -6.16 17.35
CA LEU A 234 -16.09 -7.49 16.82
C LEU A 234 -14.85 -8.04 16.12
N TYR A 235 -14.52 -9.31 16.37
CA TYR A 235 -13.44 -10.01 15.68
C TYR A 235 -14.01 -10.73 14.47
N TYR A 236 -13.27 -10.73 13.38
CA TYR A 236 -13.60 -11.35 12.10
C TYR A 236 -12.54 -12.39 11.79
N ASN A 237 -12.96 -13.52 11.24
CA ASN A 237 -12.09 -14.50 10.59
C ASN A 237 -12.71 -14.75 9.21
N VAL A 238 -12.05 -14.26 8.17
CA VAL A 238 -12.39 -14.50 6.76
C VAL A 238 -11.50 -15.64 6.27
N PHE A 239 -12.05 -16.61 5.54
CA PHE A 239 -11.29 -17.82 5.18
C PHE A 239 -11.70 -18.42 3.84
N ALA A 240 -10.77 -19.14 3.21
CA ALA A 240 -11.06 -20.04 2.10
C ALA A 240 -11.97 -21.17 2.58
N ALA A 241 -13.02 -21.46 1.81
CA ALA A 241 -14.07 -22.39 2.22
C ALA A 241 -14.37 -23.43 1.13
N GLU A 242 -14.38 -24.69 1.56
CA GLU A 242 -14.78 -25.89 0.81
C GLU A 242 -14.02 -26.12 -0.51
N CYS A 243 -12.81 -26.70 -0.41
CA CYS A 243 -12.03 -27.20 -1.55
C CYS A 243 -12.84 -28.26 -2.34
N CYS A 244 -12.69 -28.40 -3.66
CA CYS A 244 -11.67 -27.76 -4.51
C CYS A 244 -12.30 -26.96 -5.66
N SER A 245 -13.22 -26.10 -5.25
CA SER A 245 -13.68 -24.91 -5.96
C SER A 245 -14.07 -23.96 -4.84
N GLU A 246 -13.12 -23.17 -4.37
CA GLU A 246 -13.28 -22.45 -3.12
C GLU A 246 -14.18 -21.22 -3.28
N PHE A 247 -14.82 -20.86 -2.17
CA PHE A 247 -15.46 -19.58 -1.99
C PHE A 247 -14.92 -18.93 -0.72
N ILE A 248 -15.10 -17.63 -0.54
CA ILE A 248 -14.64 -16.95 0.67
C ILE A 248 -15.79 -16.87 1.66
N GLY A 249 -15.67 -17.61 2.75
CA GLY A 249 -16.58 -17.56 3.90
C GLY A 249 -16.04 -16.62 4.99
N TYR A 250 -16.88 -16.27 5.96
CA TYR A 250 -16.41 -15.62 7.17
C TYR A 250 -17.24 -15.90 8.40
N SER A 251 -16.60 -15.68 9.54
CA SER A 251 -17.15 -15.83 10.88
C SER A 251 -16.78 -14.64 11.75
N THR A 252 -17.55 -14.43 12.81
CA THR A 252 -17.28 -13.36 13.79
C THR A 252 -17.29 -13.89 15.22
N ALA A 253 -16.54 -13.26 16.11
CA ALA A 253 -16.47 -13.59 17.53
C ALA A 253 -16.40 -12.33 18.40
N THR A 254 -16.70 -12.48 19.70
CA THR A 254 -16.54 -11.44 20.74
C THR A 254 -15.13 -11.40 21.35
N GLY A 255 -14.25 -12.33 20.94
CA GLY A 255 -12.86 -12.40 21.38
C GLY A 255 -11.97 -13.01 20.29
N PRO A 256 -10.65 -12.81 20.35
CA PRO A 256 -9.72 -13.18 19.28
C PRO A 256 -9.69 -14.69 19.00
N THR A 257 -9.98 -15.51 20.00
CA THR A 257 -9.93 -16.98 19.90
C THR A 257 -11.31 -17.64 19.75
N GLY A 258 -12.35 -16.87 19.45
CA GLY A 258 -13.74 -17.34 19.45
C GLY A 258 -14.47 -17.14 20.80
N PRO A 259 -15.62 -17.82 21.00
CA PRO A 259 -16.27 -18.74 20.08
C PRO A 259 -16.72 -18.04 18.80
N TRP A 260 -16.42 -18.64 17.66
CA TRP A 260 -16.79 -18.13 16.35
C TRP A 260 -18.27 -18.40 16.04
N THR A 261 -18.89 -17.53 15.26
CA THR A 261 -20.21 -17.73 14.64
C THR A 261 -20.12 -17.43 13.16
N TYR A 262 -20.53 -18.37 12.32
CA TYR A 262 -20.53 -18.21 10.85
C TYR A 262 -21.50 -17.12 10.40
N ARG A 263 -21.11 -16.35 9.38
CA ARG A 263 -21.87 -15.21 8.85
C ARG A 263 -22.21 -15.30 7.36
N GLY A 264 -21.70 -16.32 6.66
CA GLY A 264 -22.01 -16.57 5.26
C GLY A 264 -20.83 -16.31 4.32
N THR A 265 -21.16 -16.10 3.04
CA THR A 265 -20.22 -15.98 1.93
C THR A 265 -19.97 -14.52 1.58
N ILE A 266 -18.69 -14.11 1.63
CA ILE A 266 -18.22 -12.84 1.06
C ILE A 266 -18.10 -12.98 -0.45
N MET A 267 -17.36 -13.97 -0.95
CA MET A 267 -17.16 -14.14 -2.39
C MET A 267 -17.60 -15.53 -2.83
N PRO A 268 -18.56 -15.68 -3.77
CA PRO A 268 -18.99 -16.99 -4.26
C PRO A 268 -17.94 -17.63 -5.17
N ARG A 269 -18.12 -18.92 -5.46
CA ARG A 269 -17.34 -19.68 -6.46
C ARG A 269 -17.45 -19.00 -7.83
N GLN A 270 -16.35 -18.43 -8.31
CA GLN A 270 -16.26 -17.74 -9.60
C GLN A 270 -14.81 -17.51 -9.98
N GLY A 271 -14.56 -17.15 -11.25
CA GLY A 271 -13.21 -17.01 -11.78
C GLY A 271 -12.65 -18.32 -12.35
N ALA A 272 -11.38 -18.28 -12.75
CA ALA A 272 -10.65 -19.42 -13.32
C ALA A 272 -9.72 -20.12 -12.30
N SER A 273 -9.49 -19.52 -11.14
CA SER A 273 -8.85 -20.21 -10.02
C SER A 273 -9.87 -21.12 -9.31
N PHE A 274 -9.43 -22.30 -8.90
CA PHE A 274 -10.23 -23.19 -8.05
C PHE A 274 -9.90 -23.03 -6.55
N THR A 275 -8.82 -22.32 -6.22
CA THR A 275 -8.51 -21.81 -4.87
C THR A 275 -8.85 -20.33 -4.77
N ASN A 276 -9.01 -19.81 -3.54
CA ASN A 276 -9.17 -18.38 -3.28
C ASN A 276 -8.65 -18.01 -1.88
N HIS A 277 -7.96 -16.88 -1.73
CA HIS A 277 -7.31 -16.48 -0.48
C HIS A 277 -7.64 -15.01 -0.13
N PRO A 278 -8.13 -14.71 1.09
CA PRO A 278 -8.68 -13.40 1.43
C PRO A 278 -7.68 -12.42 2.06
N GLY A 279 -7.83 -11.12 1.73
CA GLY A 279 -7.24 -10.01 2.48
C GLY A 279 -8.27 -8.89 2.70
N VAL A 280 -8.31 -8.28 3.88
CA VAL A 280 -9.24 -7.18 4.21
C VAL A 280 -8.52 -6.04 4.92
N ILE A 281 -8.68 -4.81 4.40
CA ILE A 281 -8.22 -3.57 5.04
C ILE A 281 -9.26 -2.45 4.96
N ASP A 282 -9.20 -1.51 5.91
CA ASP A 282 -9.81 -0.19 5.80
C ASP A 282 -8.70 0.82 5.42
N PHE A 283 -8.87 1.57 4.33
CA PHE A 283 -7.90 2.55 3.81
C PHE A 283 -8.60 3.81 3.29
N ASN A 284 -8.10 4.99 3.67
CA ASN A 284 -8.61 6.32 3.32
C ASN A 284 -10.16 6.43 3.28
N GLY A 285 -10.84 5.92 4.31
CA GLY A 285 -12.30 5.96 4.44
C GLY A 285 -13.09 4.95 3.60
N GLY A 286 -12.44 3.98 2.94
CA GLY A 286 -13.07 2.84 2.28
C GLY A 286 -12.63 1.50 2.85
N SER A 287 -13.46 0.47 2.69
CA SER A 287 -13.11 -0.92 3.00
C SER A 287 -12.81 -1.68 1.72
N TYR A 288 -11.76 -2.49 1.71
CA TYR A 288 -11.26 -3.17 0.52
C TYR A 288 -11.08 -4.67 0.78
N PHE A 289 -11.50 -5.47 -0.19
CA PHE A 289 -11.40 -6.92 -0.19
C PHE A 289 -10.46 -7.36 -1.31
N PHE A 290 -9.32 -7.93 -0.91
CA PHE A 290 -8.32 -8.51 -1.80
C PHE A 290 -8.54 -10.03 -1.89
N TYR A 291 -8.30 -10.56 -3.08
CA TYR A 291 -8.49 -11.97 -3.40
C TYR A 291 -7.60 -12.36 -4.59
N HIS A 292 -7.57 -13.64 -4.97
CA HIS A 292 -6.92 -14.08 -6.21
C HIS A 292 -7.90 -14.78 -7.16
N ASN A 293 -7.59 -14.73 -8.45
CA ASN A 293 -8.28 -15.40 -9.56
C ASN A 293 -7.21 -16.04 -10.47
N GLY A 294 -7.56 -16.60 -11.62
CA GLY A 294 -6.63 -16.95 -12.71
C GLY A 294 -6.92 -16.09 -13.94
N ALA A 295 -6.88 -14.76 -13.79
CA ALA A 295 -7.45 -13.82 -14.77
C ALA A 295 -6.51 -13.46 -15.92
N LEU A 296 -5.19 -13.63 -15.75
CA LEU A 296 -4.21 -13.35 -16.79
C LEU A 296 -4.23 -14.39 -17.93
N PRO A 297 -3.70 -14.08 -19.12
CA PRO A 297 -3.63 -15.02 -20.24
C PRO A 297 -2.77 -16.24 -19.89
N GLY A 298 -3.38 -17.42 -19.77
CA GLY A 298 -2.72 -18.65 -19.26
C GLY A 298 -2.94 -18.91 -17.77
N GLY A 299 -3.73 -18.06 -17.10
CA GLY A 299 -4.09 -18.18 -15.71
C GLY A 299 -4.96 -19.40 -15.37
N SER A 300 -4.81 -19.88 -14.15
CA SER A 300 -5.46 -21.08 -13.61
C SER A 300 -5.46 -21.03 -12.07
N GLY A 301 -5.84 -22.14 -11.40
CA GLY A 301 -5.64 -22.26 -9.95
C GLY A 301 -4.18 -22.47 -9.51
N TYR A 302 -3.23 -22.60 -10.44
CA TYR A 302 -1.78 -22.71 -10.19
C TYR A 302 -0.97 -21.55 -10.78
N THR A 303 -1.63 -20.67 -11.52
CA THR A 303 -1.08 -19.49 -12.20
C THR A 303 -2.06 -18.33 -11.94
N ARG A 304 -2.04 -17.83 -10.71
CA ARG A 304 -3.07 -16.95 -10.16
C ARG A 304 -2.77 -15.47 -10.41
N SER A 305 -3.74 -14.61 -10.11
CA SER A 305 -3.66 -13.17 -10.33
C SER A 305 -4.43 -12.45 -9.23
N VAL A 306 -3.76 -11.63 -8.43
CA VAL A 306 -4.39 -10.86 -7.35
C VAL A 306 -5.25 -9.73 -7.90
N ALA A 307 -6.38 -9.51 -7.24
CA ALA A 307 -7.37 -8.51 -7.57
C ALA A 307 -7.99 -7.91 -6.30
N VAL A 308 -8.64 -6.75 -6.43
CA VAL A 308 -9.25 -6.01 -5.31
C VAL A 308 -10.64 -5.47 -5.67
N GLU A 309 -11.57 -5.53 -4.72
CA GLU A 309 -12.84 -4.83 -4.77
C GLU A 309 -12.98 -3.85 -3.60
N LYS A 310 -13.70 -2.75 -3.81
CA LYS A 310 -14.15 -1.87 -2.72
C LYS A 310 -15.54 -2.31 -2.25
N PHE A 311 -15.75 -2.36 -0.94
CA PHE A 311 -17.06 -2.64 -0.35
C PHE A 311 -17.40 -1.69 0.79
N THR A 312 -18.61 -1.86 1.32
CA THR A 312 -19.10 -1.17 2.53
C THR A 312 -19.73 -2.22 3.43
N TYR A 313 -19.34 -2.26 4.71
CA TYR A 313 -19.99 -3.11 5.70
C TYR A 313 -21.47 -2.74 5.86
N ASN A 314 -22.33 -3.74 6.06
CA ASN A 314 -23.70 -3.51 6.49
C ASN A 314 -23.73 -2.89 7.89
N THR A 315 -24.83 -2.22 8.25
CA THR A 315 -24.98 -1.49 9.52
C THR A 315 -24.84 -2.35 10.78
N ASN A 316 -25.06 -3.66 10.67
CA ASN A 316 -24.87 -4.65 11.74
C ASN A 316 -23.45 -5.27 11.77
N GLY A 317 -22.50 -4.76 10.97
CA GLY A 317 -21.14 -5.26 10.84
C GLY A 317 -20.97 -6.43 9.87
N THR A 318 -22.02 -6.97 9.26
CA THR A 318 -21.83 -8.05 8.26
C THR A 318 -21.20 -7.51 6.97
N ILE A 319 -20.38 -8.33 6.33
CA ILE A 319 -19.79 -8.06 5.02
C ILE A 319 -20.82 -8.51 3.95
N PRO A 320 -21.10 -7.68 2.92
CA PRO A 320 -21.97 -8.06 1.80
C PRO A 320 -21.29 -9.12 0.92
N THR A 321 -22.08 -9.76 0.05
CA THR A 321 -21.50 -10.59 -1.02
C THR A 321 -20.87 -9.70 -2.11
N ILE A 322 -19.69 -10.07 -2.57
CA ILE A 322 -18.81 -9.36 -3.50
C ILE A 322 -18.54 -10.26 -4.71
N THR A 323 -18.69 -9.69 -5.91
CA THR A 323 -18.43 -10.35 -7.19
C THR A 323 -17.08 -9.90 -7.74
N MET A 324 -16.28 -10.81 -8.31
CA MET A 324 -15.04 -10.45 -8.98
C MET A 324 -15.32 -9.54 -10.19
N THR A 325 -14.64 -8.39 -10.30
CA THR A 325 -14.76 -7.50 -11.45
C THR A 325 -13.43 -7.33 -12.17
N THR A 326 -13.49 -6.89 -13.44
CA THR A 326 -12.33 -6.38 -14.18
C THR A 326 -12.05 -4.91 -13.88
N THR A 327 -13.05 -4.14 -13.42
CA THR A 327 -12.88 -2.72 -13.09
C THR A 327 -12.05 -2.52 -11.83
N GLY A 328 -12.21 -3.36 -10.82
CA GLY A 328 -11.52 -3.28 -9.53
C GLY A 328 -11.89 -2.07 -8.68
N ALA A 329 -11.04 -1.78 -7.70
CA ALA A 329 -11.22 -0.67 -6.78
C ALA A 329 -11.19 0.70 -7.50
N PRO A 330 -12.11 1.64 -7.18
CA PRO A 330 -12.04 2.98 -7.74
C PRO A 330 -10.84 3.75 -7.18
N GLN A 331 -10.18 4.51 -8.06
CA GLN A 331 -9.02 5.33 -7.69
C GLN A 331 -9.34 6.36 -6.60
N ILE A 332 -8.42 6.52 -5.65
CA ILE A 332 -8.50 7.49 -4.56
C ILE A 332 -7.61 8.70 -4.88
N GLY A 333 -8.25 9.81 -5.27
CA GLY A 333 -7.52 11.04 -5.61
C GLY A 333 -6.85 10.96 -6.99
N THR A 334 -5.72 11.65 -7.13
CA THR A 334 -4.99 11.79 -8.41
C THR A 334 -3.49 11.61 -8.20
N LEU A 335 -2.81 10.94 -9.11
CA LEU A 335 -1.35 10.83 -9.10
C LEU A 335 -0.71 12.17 -9.51
N ASN A 336 0.32 12.61 -8.79
CA ASN A 336 1.02 13.87 -9.05
C ASN A 336 2.19 13.65 -10.04
N PRO A 337 2.11 14.13 -11.29
CA PRO A 337 3.17 13.92 -12.29
C PRO A 337 4.44 14.74 -12.06
N TYR A 338 4.42 15.71 -11.13
CA TYR A 338 5.50 16.68 -10.93
C TYR A 338 6.54 16.25 -9.88
N GLY A 339 6.28 15.18 -9.12
CA GLY A 339 7.31 14.46 -8.38
C GLY A 339 7.90 13.34 -9.24
N ARG A 340 9.11 12.85 -8.93
CA ARG A 340 9.65 11.61 -9.51
C ARG A 340 8.62 10.48 -9.28
N GLN A 341 8.26 9.79 -10.35
CA GLN A 341 7.46 8.58 -10.34
C GLN A 341 8.31 7.43 -10.86
N GLU A 342 8.34 6.31 -10.14
CA GLU A 342 9.00 5.10 -10.64
C GLU A 342 8.21 4.54 -11.83
N ALA A 343 8.90 4.00 -12.83
CA ALA A 343 8.28 3.55 -14.07
C ALA A 343 7.36 2.35 -13.84
N GLU A 344 7.74 1.49 -12.89
CA GLU A 344 6.99 0.37 -12.36
C GLU A 344 5.82 0.79 -11.44
N THR A 345 5.48 2.08 -11.35
CA THR A 345 4.23 2.56 -10.74
C THR A 345 3.14 2.66 -11.80
N ILE A 346 2.39 1.57 -11.99
CA ILE A 346 1.45 1.42 -13.11
C ILE A 346 0.06 0.98 -12.63
N ALA A 347 -0.95 1.31 -13.44
CA ALA A 347 -2.29 0.73 -13.35
C ALA A 347 -2.53 -0.37 -14.39
N TRP A 348 -1.72 -0.40 -15.46
CA TRP A 348 -1.75 -1.48 -16.46
C TRP A 348 -0.44 -1.55 -17.25
N GLY A 349 0.05 -2.75 -17.54
CA GLY A 349 1.18 -3.02 -18.44
C GLY A 349 0.79 -3.88 -19.65
N SER A 350 1.54 -3.77 -20.75
CA SER A 350 1.38 -4.61 -21.94
C SER A 350 2.74 -4.85 -22.59
N GLY A 351 3.16 -6.12 -22.67
CA GLY A 351 4.44 -6.56 -23.27
C GLY A 351 5.70 -6.22 -22.46
N ILE A 352 5.52 -5.70 -21.25
CA ILE A 352 6.61 -5.28 -20.37
C ILE A 352 6.87 -6.29 -19.25
N GLU A 353 8.08 -6.23 -18.72
CA GLU A 353 8.48 -6.87 -17.46
C GLU A 353 9.12 -5.86 -16.52
N THR A 354 9.39 -6.26 -15.27
CA THR A 354 10.14 -5.46 -14.29
C THR A 354 11.35 -6.21 -13.75
N GLU A 355 12.50 -5.53 -13.69
CA GLU A 355 13.75 -6.08 -13.11
C GLU A 355 14.40 -5.09 -12.12
N PRO A 356 15.29 -5.53 -11.22
CA PRO A 356 16.01 -4.63 -10.31
C PRO A 356 16.94 -3.66 -11.06
N ALA A 357 16.86 -2.37 -10.73
CA ALA A 357 17.72 -1.35 -11.32
C ALA A 357 19.05 -1.20 -10.58
N SER A 358 20.13 -0.93 -11.32
CA SER A 358 21.47 -0.67 -10.76
C SER A 358 21.56 0.62 -9.93
N GLU A 359 20.62 1.56 -10.11
CA GLU A 359 20.46 2.77 -9.29
C GLU A 359 19.58 2.53 -8.04
N GLY A 360 19.15 1.29 -7.79
CA GLY A 360 18.19 0.92 -6.75
C GLY A 360 16.73 1.04 -7.22
N GLY A 361 15.83 0.33 -6.53
CA GLY A 361 14.45 0.15 -6.99
C GLY A 361 14.35 -0.89 -8.10
N MET A 362 13.27 -0.83 -8.88
CA MET A 362 13.11 -1.63 -10.09
C MET A 362 13.26 -0.73 -11.33
N ASN A 363 13.11 -1.33 -12.51
CA ASN A 363 12.83 -0.62 -13.75
C ASN A 363 11.87 -1.45 -14.60
N VAL A 364 11.09 -0.77 -15.42
CA VAL A 364 10.37 -1.43 -16.53
C VAL A 364 11.40 -1.77 -17.61
N GLY A 365 11.37 -3.01 -18.08
CA GLY A 365 12.28 -3.56 -19.07
C GLY A 365 11.57 -4.52 -20.03
N PHE A 366 12.36 -5.21 -20.85
CA PHE A 366 11.87 -6.12 -21.90
C PHE A 366 10.95 -5.46 -22.95
N ILE A 367 10.92 -4.13 -22.96
CA ILE A 367 10.11 -3.28 -23.83
C ILE A 367 10.43 -3.52 -25.31
N GLU A 368 9.47 -3.98 -26.09
CA GLU A 368 9.52 -4.04 -27.55
C GLU A 368 8.71 -2.89 -28.20
N ASN A 369 8.72 -2.84 -29.53
CA ASN A 369 7.98 -1.81 -30.28
C ASN A 369 6.47 -2.08 -30.28
N GLY A 370 5.72 -1.21 -29.62
CA GLY A 370 4.25 -1.25 -29.55
C GLY A 370 3.73 -1.28 -28.12
N ASP A 371 4.57 -1.74 -27.20
CA ASP A 371 4.29 -1.92 -25.77
C ASP A 371 4.01 -0.60 -25.06
N TYR A 372 3.41 -0.70 -23.89
CA TYR A 372 3.07 0.47 -23.09
C TYR A 372 2.84 0.14 -21.63
N ILE A 373 2.98 1.18 -20.80
CA ILE A 373 2.43 1.23 -19.45
C ILE A 373 1.39 2.35 -19.34
N LYS A 374 0.40 2.14 -18.48
CA LYS A 374 -0.68 3.07 -18.15
C LYS A 374 -0.51 3.54 -16.71
N VAL A 375 -0.71 4.83 -16.49
CA VAL A 375 -0.85 5.46 -15.17
C VAL A 375 -2.21 6.16 -15.13
N LYS A 376 -3.08 5.77 -14.20
CA LYS A 376 -4.46 6.26 -14.13
C LYS A 376 -4.57 7.59 -13.40
N GLY A 377 -5.45 8.48 -13.86
CA GLY A 377 -5.83 9.69 -13.12
C GLY A 377 -4.67 10.63 -12.77
N VAL A 378 -3.79 10.92 -13.73
CA VAL A 378 -2.64 11.81 -13.56
C VAL A 378 -3.09 13.28 -13.56
N GLY A 379 -2.81 13.99 -12.47
CA GLY A 379 -3.23 15.38 -12.24
C GLY A 379 -2.28 16.43 -12.83
N PHE A 380 -2.39 16.70 -14.13
CA PHE A 380 -1.64 17.74 -14.86
C PHE A 380 -2.11 19.18 -14.60
N GLY A 381 -3.20 19.40 -13.86
CA GLY A 381 -3.65 20.74 -13.44
C GLY A 381 -3.77 21.73 -14.60
N THR A 382 -3.02 22.84 -14.54
CA THR A 382 -3.01 23.89 -15.59
C THR A 382 -2.17 23.54 -16.81
N GLY A 383 -1.24 22.58 -16.73
CA GLY A 383 -0.39 22.20 -17.85
C GLY A 383 0.99 21.67 -17.46
N ALA A 384 1.41 20.58 -18.10
CA ALA A 384 2.83 20.21 -18.18
C ALA A 384 3.49 20.75 -19.46
N THR A 385 4.75 21.19 -19.34
CA THR A 385 5.55 21.82 -20.42
C THR A 385 6.73 20.99 -20.88
N SER A 386 7.23 20.08 -20.04
CA SER A 386 8.22 19.09 -20.42
C SER A 386 8.06 17.80 -19.62
N PHE A 387 8.67 16.74 -20.11
CA PHE A 387 8.78 15.43 -19.49
C PHE A 387 10.25 15.01 -19.48
N SER A 388 10.66 14.33 -18.43
CA SER A 388 11.98 13.72 -18.29
C SER A 388 11.85 12.26 -17.88
N ALA A 389 12.73 11.41 -18.39
CA ALA A 389 12.77 9.98 -18.08
C ALA A 389 14.20 9.47 -17.92
N ARG A 390 14.40 8.55 -16.98
CA ARG A 390 15.66 7.83 -16.75
C ARG A 390 15.63 6.51 -17.51
N VAL A 391 16.50 6.39 -18.51
CA VAL A 391 16.47 5.32 -19.49
C VAL A 391 17.86 4.71 -19.70
N ALA A 392 17.90 3.45 -20.07
CA ALA A 392 19.13 2.72 -20.41
C ALA A 392 18.89 1.82 -21.62
N SER A 393 19.85 1.71 -22.53
CA SER A 393 19.73 0.87 -23.73
C SER A 393 21.09 0.35 -24.17
N ALA A 394 21.15 -0.96 -24.43
CA ALA A 394 22.29 -1.61 -25.09
C ALA A 394 22.15 -1.65 -26.62
N THR A 395 21.07 -1.10 -27.18
CA THR A 395 20.77 -1.10 -28.63
C THR A 395 20.86 0.32 -29.18
N SER A 396 20.21 0.61 -30.31
CA SER A 396 20.02 1.97 -30.81
C SER A 396 19.04 2.80 -29.98
N GLY A 397 18.35 2.20 -29.00
CA GLY A 397 17.26 2.83 -28.26
C GLY A 397 15.95 2.89 -29.07
N GLY A 398 15.16 3.93 -28.86
CA GLY A 398 13.81 4.07 -29.40
C GLY A 398 13.15 5.39 -29.01
N THR A 399 11.87 5.37 -28.65
CA THR A 399 11.11 6.54 -28.24
C THR A 399 10.04 6.19 -27.21
N VAL A 400 9.85 7.08 -26.23
CA VAL A 400 8.69 7.11 -25.34
C VAL A 400 7.71 8.15 -25.88
N GLU A 401 6.58 7.70 -26.44
CA GLU A 401 5.44 8.54 -26.80
C GLU A 401 4.56 8.76 -25.56
N LEU A 402 4.32 10.02 -25.21
CA LEU A 402 3.40 10.38 -24.12
C LEU A 402 2.00 10.55 -24.70
N ARG A 403 1.06 9.69 -24.33
CA ARG A 403 -0.30 9.65 -24.88
C ARG A 403 -1.35 9.75 -23.79
N LEU A 404 -2.46 10.43 -24.08
CA LEU A 404 -3.56 10.61 -23.13
C LEU A 404 -4.79 9.77 -23.51
N GLY A 405 -5.40 9.14 -22.52
CA GLY A 405 -6.66 8.40 -22.61
C GLY A 405 -6.55 6.99 -23.18
N SER A 406 -5.65 6.72 -24.13
CA SER A 406 -5.38 5.37 -24.64
C SER A 406 -3.97 5.23 -25.27
N PRO A 407 -3.49 4.00 -25.56
CA PRO A 407 -2.22 3.79 -26.27
C PRO A 407 -2.18 4.39 -27.69
N THR A 408 -3.33 4.74 -28.26
CA THR A 408 -3.46 5.40 -29.58
C THR A 408 -3.97 6.84 -29.48
N GLY A 409 -4.22 7.32 -28.25
CA GLY A 409 -4.80 8.64 -27.97
C GLY A 409 -3.84 9.81 -28.24
N THR A 410 -4.28 11.01 -27.87
CA THR A 410 -3.60 12.28 -28.14
C THR A 410 -2.15 12.24 -27.63
N ARG A 411 -1.19 12.31 -28.57
CA ARG A 411 0.24 12.37 -28.24
C ARG A 411 0.60 13.79 -27.82
N VAL A 412 0.96 13.96 -26.55
CA VAL A 412 1.32 15.25 -25.92
C VAL A 412 2.81 15.49 -25.82
N GLY A 413 3.64 14.46 -26.05
CA GLY A 413 5.10 14.55 -26.10
C GLY A 413 5.72 13.31 -26.73
N SER A 414 7.00 13.40 -27.08
CA SER A 414 7.76 12.32 -27.71
C SER A 414 9.23 12.43 -27.35
N CYS A 415 9.72 11.53 -26.49
CA CYS A 415 11.08 11.54 -25.97
C CYS A 415 11.93 10.50 -26.67
N ALA A 416 12.93 10.94 -27.44
CA ALA A 416 13.90 10.03 -28.04
C ALA A 416 14.79 9.41 -26.95
N VAL A 417 14.98 8.09 -27.02
CA VAL A 417 15.88 7.32 -26.16
C VAL A 417 17.07 6.89 -27.00
N PRO A 418 18.30 7.37 -26.73
CA PRO A 418 19.49 6.92 -27.44
C PRO A 418 19.95 5.55 -26.92
N GLY A 419 20.85 4.90 -27.67
CA GLY A 419 21.73 3.88 -27.10
C GLY A 419 22.63 4.50 -26.03
N THR A 420 22.58 3.98 -24.80
CA THR A 420 23.36 4.51 -23.66
C THR A 420 24.61 3.67 -23.37
N GLY A 421 24.79 2.55 -24.07
CA GLY A 421 25.93 1.64 -23.93
C GLY A 421 25.70 0.45 -22.99
N GLY A 422 24.47 0.25 -22.51
CA GLY A 422 24.11 -0.91 -21.68
C GLY A 422 22.72 -0.81 -21.06
N TRP A 423 22.11 -1.96 -20.74
CA TRP A 423 20.77 -2.07 -20.12
C TRP A 423 20.65 -1.43 -18.74
N GLN A 424 21.78 -1.20 -18.07
CA GLN A 424 21.87 -0.61 -16.74
C GLN A 424 22.84 0.60 -16.73
N THR A 425 23.11 1.17 -17.91
CA THR A 425 23.90 2.41 -18.10
C THR A 425 22.93 3.57 -18.29
N TRP A 426 22.63 4.29 -17.20
CA TRP A 426 21.48 5.19 -17.16
C TRP A 426 21.77 6.62 -17.63
N GLN A 427 20.93 7.12 -18.55
CA GLN A 427 20.88 8.51 -18.99
C GLN A 427 19.49 9.11 -18.70
N THR A 428 19.43 10.41 -18.41
CA THR A 428 18.16 11.14 -18.36
C THR A 428 17.92 11.81 -19.70
N VAL A 429 16.78 11.53 -20.33
CA VAL A 429 16.30 12.19 -21.55
C VAL A 429 15.13 13.10 -21.23
N SER A 430 14.89 14.11 -22.06
CA SER A 430 13.76 15.03 -21.89
C SER A 430 13.18 15.49 -23.24
N CYS A 431 11.89 15.83 -23.24
CA CYS A 431 11.17 16.34 -24.41
C CYS A 431 10.13 17.40 -24.01
N PRO A 432 9.78 18.33 -24.93
CA PRO A 432 8.68 19.26 -24.70
C PRO A 432 7.34 18.54 -24.64
N VAL A 433 6.42 19.09 -23.86
CA VAL A 433 5.05 18.61 -23.69
C VAL A 433 4.06 19.74 -23.98
N SER A 434 2.95 19.42 -24.66
CA SER A 434 1.86 20.35 -24.89
C SER A 434 0.50 19.63 -24.86
N GLY A 435 -0.53 20.31 -24.34
CA GLY A 435 -1.90 19.78 -24.27
C GLY A 435 -2.17 18.78 -23.12
N ALA A 436 -1.19 18.51 -22.25
CA ALA A 436 -1.41 17.73 -21.02
C ALA A 436 -1.91 18.63 -19.89
N THR A 437 -3.23 18.67 -19.67
CA THR A 437 -3.94 19.49 -18.67
C THR A 437 -5.04 18.67 -17.97
N GLY A 438 -5.53 19.16 -16.82
CA GLY A 438 -6.59 18.52 -16.05
C GLY A 438 -6.16 17.21 -15.38
N THR A 439 -7.09 16.27 -15.23
CA THR A 439 -6.80 14.90 -14.79
C THR A 439 -7.03 13.95 -15.96
N GLN A 440 -6.02 13.15 -16.33
CA GLN A 440 -6.07 12.29 -17.51
C GLN A 440 -5.32 10.98 -17.25
N ASP A 441 -5.77 9.89 -17.88
CA ASP A 441 -4.97 8.64 -17.93
C ASP A 441 -3.77 8.86 -18.88
N LEU A 442 -2.57 8.61 -18.37
CA LEU A 442 -1.31 8.71 -19.11
C LEU A 442 -0.89 7.32 -19.60
N TYR A 443 -0.54 7.23 -20.87
CA TYR A 443 0.10 6.08 -21.47
C TYR A 443 1.51 6.46 -21.90
N LEU A 444 2.51 5.75 -21.38
CA LEU A 444 3.88 5.78 -21.90
C LEU A 444 3.97 4.65 -22.91
N ARG A 445 3.88 4.98 -24.20
CA ARG A 445 3.94 4.00 -25.29
C ARG A 445 5.32 3.97 -25.90
N PHE A 446 5.86 2.77 -26.10
CA PHE A 446 7.21 2.55 -26.56
C PHE A 446 7.24 2.22 -28.05
N THR A 447 8.16 2.86 -28.77
CA THR A 447 8.33 2.67 -30.23
C THR A 447 9.80 2.60 -30.61
N GLY A 448 10.12 1.84 -31.65
CA GLY A 448 11.50 1.62 -32.06
C GLY A 448 11.64 0.54 -33.14
N GLY A 449 12.79 -0.14 -33.15
CA GLY A 449 13.08 -1.26 -34.02
C GLY A 449 12.46 -2.58 -33.55
N THR A 450 13.04 -3.69 -33.98
CA THR A 450 12.69 -5.05 -33.56
C THR A 450 13.48 -5.48 -32.32
N GLY A 451 12.85 -6.22 -31.40
CA GLY A 451 13.48 -6.65 -30.15
C GLY A 451 13.45 -5.57 -29.07
N ASN A 452 14.06 -5.88 -27.92
CA ASN A 452 14.12 -4.99 -26.77
C ASN A 452 14.74 -3.62 -27.12
N LEU A 453 14.08 -2.54 -26.72
CA LEU A 453 14.43 -1.17 -27.09
C LEU A 453 15.29 -0.49 -26.02
N PHE A 454 14.77 -0.41 -24.79
CA PHE A 454 15.38 0.26 -23.64
C PHE A 454 14.68 -0.15 -22.35
N ASN A 455 15.35 0.07 -21.23
CA ASN A 455 14.76 0.06 -19.89
C ASN A 455 14.37 1.48 -19.48
N LEU A 456 13.36 1.60 -18.62
CA LEU A 456 12.84 2.85 -18.06
C LEU A 456 12.75 2.70 -16.53
N ASN A 457 13.50 3.52 -15.78
CA ASN A 457 13.57 3.47 -14.30
C ASN A 457 12.57 4.45 -13.67
N TRP A 458 12.61 5.73 -14.04
CA TRP A 458 11.68 6.72 -13.51
C TRP A 458 11.32 7.79 -14.54
N TRP A 459 10.22 8.51 -14.29
CA TRP A 459 9.77 9.65 -15.08
C TRP A 459 9.25 10.80 -14.21
N GLN A 460 9.21 12.01 -14.79
CA GLN A 460 8.74 13.23 -14.13
C GLN A 460 8.32 14.28 -15.17
N PHE A 461 7.22 14.98 -14.95
CA PHE A 461 6.85 16.18 -15.72
C PHE A 461 7.29 17.47 -15.03
N GLN A 462 7.41 18.55 -15.79
CA GLN A 462 7.58 19.91 -15.28
C GLN A 462 6.36 20.76 -15.64
N ALA A 463 5.98 21.67 -14.74
CA ALA A 463 4.84 22.57 -14.93
C ALA A 463 5.22 23.83 -15.72
N GLY A 464 4.22 24.41 -16.41
CA GLY A 464 4.33 25.79 -16.90
C GLY A 464 4.37 26.79 -15.74
N GLY A 465 5.19 27.84 -15.86
CA GLY A 465 5.55 28.71 -14.74
C GLY A 465 4.39 29.33 -13.94
N THR A 466 4.61 29.44 -12.63
CA THR A 466 3.83 30.23 -11.65
C THR A 466 2.34 29.87 -11.46
N THR A 467 2.08 28.64 -11.02
CA THR A 467 1.59 28.39 -9.64
C THR A 467 1.93 26.95 -9.27
N THR A 468 2.52 26.72 -8.10
CA THR A 468 2.54 25.37 -7.52
C THR A 468 1.08 24.96 -7.30
N PRO A 469 0.58 23.87 -7.90
CA PRO A 469 -0.76 23.42 -7.60
C PRO A 469 -0.82 23.06 -6.11
N THR A 470 -1.74 23.70 -5.39
CA THR A 470 -2.10 23.30 -4.03
C THR A 470 -2.35 21.80 -4.04
N PRO A 471 -1.75 21.00 -3.14
CA PRO A 471 -2.08 19.58 -3.06
C PRO A 471 -3.59 19.45 -2.86
N THR A 472 -4.24 18.69 -3.73
CA THR A 472 -5.66 18.34 -3.58
C THR A 472 -5.83 17.79 -2.16
N PRO A 473 -6.70 18.39 -1.32
CA PRO A 473 -6.88 17.90 0.04
C PRO A 473 -7.38 16.45 -0.05
N THR A 474 -6.61 15.52 0.54
CA THR A 474 -7.06 14.15 0.77
C THR A 474 -8.45 14.22 1.41
N PRO A 475 -9.48 13.53 0.89
CA PRO A 475 -10.83 13.65 1.41
C PRO A 475 -10.83 13.30 2.89
N THR A 476 -11.27 14.25 3.72
CA THR A 476 -11.32 14.10 5.18
C THR A 476 -12.18 12.89 5.51
N SER A 477 -11.57 11.86 6.11
CA SER A 477 -12.32 10.73 6.65
C SER A 477 -13.20 11.23 7.79
N THR A 478 -14.52 11.04 7.65
CA THR A 478 -15.47 11.24 8.75
C THR A 478 -15.04 10.37 9.93
N PRO A 479 -14.95 10.91 11.16
CA PRO A 479 -14.40 10.17 12.30
C PRO A 479 -15.32 8.99 12.66
N THR A 480 -14.88 7.78 12.31
CA THR A 480 -15.32 6.56 12.98
C THR A 480 -14.46 6.41 14.24
N PRO A 481 -15.03 6.18 15.43
CA PRO A 481 -14.25 6.20 16.67
C PRO A 481 -13.38 4.95 16.86
N THR A 482 -12.36 5.07 17.73
CA THR A 482 -11.50 3.99 18.30
C THR A 482 -10.29 3.58 17.42
N PRO A 483 -9.14 3.11 17.97
CA PRO A 483 -8.59 3.20 19.33
C PRO A 483 -7.27 4.01 19.42
N THR A 484 -6.73 4.15 20.64
CA THR A 484 -5.38 4.67 20.95
C THR A 484 -4.26 3.77 20.40
N PRO A 485 -3.27 4.29 19.64
CA PRO A 485 -2.05 3.55 19.31
C PRO A 485 -0.80 4.08 20.02
N THR A 486 -0.08 3.16 20.63
CA THR A 486 1.32 3.25 21.08
C THR A 486 2.28 3.66 19.93
N PRO A 487 3.29 4.52 20.16
CA PRO A 487 4.19 5.04 19.10
C PRO A 487 5.38 4.11 18.78
N THR A 488 6.13 4.43 17.70
CA THR A 488 7.59 4.15 17.40
C THR A 488 7.80 3.68 15.94
N PRO A 489 8.84 4.09 15.17
CA PRO A 489 9.65 5.34 15.10
C PRO A 489 10.03 5.78 13.66
N THR A 490 10.70 6.93 13.50
CA THR A 490 11.58 7.26 12.35
C THR A 490 12.55 8.42 12.73
N PRO A 491 13.54 8.80 11.89
CA PRO A 491 14.85 8.16 11.71
C PRO A 491 16.01 8.89 12.45
N THR A 492 17.21 8.30 12.42
CA THR A 492 18.46 8.92 12.88
C THR A 492 18.88 10.10 11.99
N SER A 493 19.03 11.29 12.56
CA SER A 493 19.59 12.47 11.89
C SER A 493 21.11 12.58 12.05
N THR A 494 21.79 13.05 11.00
CA THR A 494 23.22 13.42 10.99
C THR A 494 23.58 14.35 12.17
N PRO A 495 24.72 14.12 12.88
CA PRO A 495 25.07 14.90 14.06
C PRO A 495 25.39 16.38 13.72
N THR A 496 24.63 17.28 14.33
CA THR A 496 24.86 18.74 14.39
C THR A 496 25.33 19.06 15.82
N PRO A 497 26.29 19.99 16.05
CA PRO A 497 27.19 19.89 17.20
C PRO A 497 26.54 20.09 18.57
N THR A 498 27.06 19.34 19.55
CA THR A 498 26.69 19.38 20.97
C THR A 498 26.84 20.79 21.56
N PRO A 499 25.77 21.40 22.08
CA PRO A 499 25.88 22.62 22.90
C PRO A 499 26.62 22.30 24.20
N THR A 500 27.66 23.06 24.53
CA THR A 500 28.40 22.92 25.79
C THR A 500 27.50 23.27 26.98
N VAL A 501 27.26 22.32 27.89
CA VAL A 501 26.46 22.55 29.10
C VAL A 501 27.22 23.47 30.05
N PRO A 502 26.62 24.59 30.52
CA PRO A 502 27.22 25.44 31.54
C PRO A 502 27.38 24.68 32.87
N ALA A 503 28.59 24.68 33.41
CA ALA A 503 28.90 23.99 34.66
C ALA A 503 28.03 24.50 35.83
N GLY A 504 27.31 23.59 36.49
CA GLY A 504 26.48 23.88 37.68
C GLY A 504 25.00 23.47 37.57
N GLN A 505 24.49 23.11 36.39
CA GLN A 505 23.12 22.62 36.24
C GLN A 505 23.02 21.10 36.41
N SER A 506 22.19 20.65 37.36
CA SER A 506 21.85 19.22 37.55
C SER A 506 20.78 18.71 36.57
N CYS A 507 20.23 19.58 35.73
CA CYS A 507 19.33 19.22 34.66
C CYS A 507 19.80 19.78 33.32
N ALA A 508 19.80 18.95 32.28
CA ALA A 508 20.02 19.33 30.90
C ALA A 508 18.74 19.14 30.09
N VAL A 509 18.56 19.91 29.01
CA VAL A 509 17.43 19.76 28.09
C VAL A 509 17.87 19.96 26.65
N THR A 510 17.34 19.13 25.74
CA THR A 510 17.39 19.37 24.29
C THR A 510 15.98 19.57 23.76
N ASN A 511 15.82 20.41 22.74
CA ASN A 511 14.57 20.54 21.99
C ASN A 511 14.77 20.04 20.56
N THR A 512 13.85 19.19 20.08
CA THR A 512 13.81 18.73 18.69
C THR A 512 12.47 19.11 18.11
N VAL A 513 12.45 19.81 16.97
CA VAL A 513 11.21 19.91 16.18
C VAL A 513 10.96 18.55 15.54
N VAL A 514 9.79 17.97 15.79
CA VAL A 514 9.44 16.63 15.29
C VAL A 514 8.43 16.69 14.14
N ASN A 515 7.66 17.78 14.03
CA ASN A 515 6.74 18.02 12.92
C ASN A 515 6.53 19.53 12.69
N THR A 516 6.15 19.93 11.47
CA THR A 516 5.88 21.32 11.08
C THR A 516 4.72 21.37 10.09
N TRP A 517 3.83 22.34 10.26
CA TRP A 517 2.71 22.60 9.34
C TRP A 517 2.56 24.11 9.09
N GLN A 518 1.72 24.48 8.13
CA GLN A 518 1.43 25.90 7.88
C GLN A 518 0.79 26.54 9.12
N GLY A 519 1.52 27.46 9.75
CA GLY A 519 1.08 28.16 10.96
C GLY A 519 1.44 27.50 12.29
N GLY A 520 2.23 26.40 12.31
CA GLY A 520 2.62 25.77 13.58
C GLY A 520 3.68 24.68 13.48
N PHE A 521 4.14 24.21 14.64
CA PHE A 521 5.12 23.14 14.77
C PHE A 521 4.96 22.37 16.08
N GLU A 522 5.47 21.15 16.08
CA GLU A 522 5.57 20.28 17.26
C GLU A 522 7.02 20.22 17.74
N GLY A 523 7.24 20.55 19.01
CA GLY A 523 8.54 20.43 19.66
C GLY A 523 8.53 19.33 20.73
N ARG A 524 9.63 18.60 20.82
CA ARG A 524 9.91 17.58 21.84
C ARG A 524 11.09 18.01 22.69
N LEU A 525 10.82 18.24 23.96
CA LEU A 525 11.80 18.44 25.02
C LEU A 525 12.29 17.07 25.52
N THR A 526 13.60 16.83 25.49
CA THR A 526 14.22 15.69 26.20
C THR A 526 14.95 16.24 27.41
N VAL A 527 14.53 15.85 28.60
CA VAL A 527 15.02 16.35 29.88
C VAL A 527 15.86 15.27 30.55
N THR A 528 17.11 15.57 30.89
CA THR A 528 18.09 14.63 31.43
C THR A 528 18.62 15.12 32.78
N ASN A 529 18.70 14.23 33.76
CA ASN A 529 19.41 14.52 35.00
C ASN A 529 20.93 14.44 34.75
N SER A 530 21.59 15.59 34.66
CA SER A 530 23.04 15.74 34.51
C SER A 530 23.79 15.83 35.85
N GLY A 531 23.07 15.78 36.99
CA GLY A 531 23.63 15.82 38.33
C GLY A 531 23.93 14.45 38.93
N ALA A 532 24.61 14.45 40.08
CA ALA A 532 24.97 13.24 40.84
C ALA A 532 23.88 12.78 41.85
N SER A 533 22.71 13.41 41.87
CA SER A 533 21.60 13.10 42.79
C SER A 533 20.28 13.11 42.02
N ALA A 534 19.30 12.34 42.49
CA ALA A 534 17.99 12.27 41.83
C ALA A 534 17.27 13.64 41.83
N LEU A 535 16.63 14.00 40.71
CA LEU A 535 15.72 15.13 40.64
C LEU A 535 14.34 14.70 41.15
N GLY A 536 13.73 15.51 42.02
CA GLY A 536 12.34 15.28 42.48
C GLY A 536 11.27 15.78 41.50
N GLY A 537 11.67 16.69 40.61
CA GLY A 537 10.86 17.32 39.57
C GLY A 537 11.77 18.12 38.65
N TRP A 538 11.27 18.52 37.48
CA TRP A 538 12.01 19.30 36.49
C TRP A 538 11.15 20.39 35.85
N ARG A 539 11.80 21.50 35.50
CA ARG A 539 11.21 22.69 34.92
C ARG A 539 12.07 23.16 33.75
N VAL A 540 11.49 23.16 32.56
CA VAL A 540 12.09 23.72 31.34
C VAL A 540 11.51 25.10 31.09
N THR A 541 12.36 26.07 30.72
CA THR A 541 11.92 27.39 30.25
C THR A 541 12.55 27.75 28.92
N PHE A 542 11.80 28.40 28.05
CA PHE A 542 12.27 28.93 26.76
C PHE A 542 11.47 30.17 26.34
N THR A 543 11.95 30.88 25.32
CA THR A 543 11.30 32.07 24.77
C THR A 543 10.90 31.81 23.32
N LEU A 544 9.64 32.05 22.98
CA LEU A 544 9.13 32.05 21.61
C LEU A 544 9.19 33.46 20.98
N PRO A 545 9.19 33.57 19.64
CA PRO A 545 8.95 34.85 18.97
C PRO A 545 7.64 35.52 19.41
N SER A 546 7.61 36.84 19.38
CA SER A 546 6.42 37.62 19.77
C SER A 546 5.18 37.20 18.95
N GLY A 547 4.05 37.06 19.64
CA GLY A 547 2.78 36.64 19.04
C GLY A 547 2.59 35.12 18.87
N GLN A 548 3.60 34.29 19.19
CA GLN A 548 3.43 32.83 19.17
C GLN A 548 2.93 32.28 20.51
N THR A 549 2.02 31.31 20.45
CA THR A 549 1.44 30.61 21.61
C THR A 549 1.65 29.11 21.54
N VAL A 550 1.89 28.49 22.70
CA VAL A 550 1.83 27.04 22.88
C VAL A 550 0.37 26.67 23.13
N SER A 551 -0.24 25.90 22.23
CA SER A 551 -1.65 25.52 22.30
C SER A 551 -1.89 24.24 23.10
N GLN A 552 -0.88 23.37 23.21
CA GLN A 552 -0.98 22.08 23.90
C GLN A 552 0.39 21.63 24.41
N VAL A 553 0.41 20.94 25.55
CA VAL A 553 1.56 20.23 26.12
C VAL A 553 1.12 18.84 26.57
N TRP A 554 1.99 17.84 26.45
CA TRP A 554 1.82 16.51 27.08
C TRP A 554 3.09 16.07 27.80
N ASN A 555 2.92 15.14 28.75
CA ASN A 555 3.92 14.72 29.74
C ASN A 555 4.50 15.88 30.57
N GLY A 556 3.77 16.99 30.67
CA GLY A 556 4.13 18.17 31.46
C GLY A 556 2.96 19.13 31.61
N ALA A 557 3.13 20.18 32.42
CA ALA A 557 2.16 21.26 32.61
C ALA A 557 2.71 22.58 32.05
N LEU A 558 1.86 23.30 31.31
CA LEU A 558 2.21 24.55 30.64
C LEU A 558 1.94 25.77 31.53
N THR A 559 2.85 26.75 31.51
CA THR A 559 2.56 28.14 31.86
C THR A 559 3.25 29.04 30.85
N GLN A 560 2.50 29.91 30.17
CA GLN A 560 3.05 30.89 29.22
C GLN A 560 2.65 32.30 29.66
N THR A 561 3.61 33.24 29.61
CA THR A 561 3.39 34.66 29.87
C THR A 561 4.11 35.48 28.80
N GLY A 562 3.34 36.07 27.88
CA GLY A 562 3.89 36.68 26.68
C GLY A 562 4.67 35.65 25.85
N SER A 563 5.92 35.97 25.52
CA SER A 563 6.84 35.08 24.81
C SER A 563 7.49 34.00 25.69
N GLN A 564 7.44 34.12 27.02
CA GLN A 564 8.11 33.18 27.92
C GLN A 564 7.24 31.96 28.19
N VAL A 565 7.77 30.77 27.90
CA VAL A 565 7.13 29.47 28.11
C VAL A 565 7.85 28.73 29.24
N THR A 566 7.08 28.17 30.15
CA THR A 566 7.53 27.23 31.19
C THR A 566 6.78 25.91 31.04
N VAL A 567 7.50 24.79 31.05
CA VAL A 567 6.95 23.44 31.12
C VAL A 567 7.52 22.73 32.35
N THR A 568 6.67 22.33 33.29
CA THR A 568 7.05 21.49 34.43
C THR A 568 6.64 20.04 34.21
N ASN A 569 7.22 19.12 34.97
CA ASN A 569 6.90 17.70 34.90
C ASN A 569 5.41 17.39 35.19
N ALA A 570 4.92 16.31 34.61
CA ALA A 570 3.68 15.66 35.05
C ALA A 570 3.93 14.86 36.34
N ALA A 571 2.84 14.42 37.00
CA ALA A 571 2.91 13.72 38.28
C ALA A 571 3.74 12.40 38.25
N TYR A 572 3.85 11.76 37.09
CA TYR A 572 4.50 10.44 36.93
C TYR A 572 5.93 10.51 36.37
N ASN A 573 6.43 11.67 35.91
CA ASN A 573 7.74 11.77 35.24
C ASN A 573 8.68 12.84 35.83
N GLY A 574 8.40 13.37 37.03
CA GLY A 574 9.28 14.31 37.72
C GLY A 574 10.55 13.68 38.32
N GLN A 575 10.45 12.43 38.77
CA GLN A 575 11.53 11.69 39.42
C GLN A 575 12.53 11.17 38.38
N LEU A 576 13.77 11.69 38.38
CA LEU A 576 14.83 11.26 37.45
C LEU A 576 16.11 10.91 38.22
N ALA A 577 16.58 9.67 38.09
CA ALA A 577 17.86 9.25 38.65
C ALA A 577 19.04 9.87 37.85
N PRO A 578 20.25 9.96 38.43
CA PRO A 578 21.44 10.44 37.72
C PRO A 578 21.63 9.77 36.36
N GLY A 579 21.79 10.56 35.30
CA GLY A 579 21.98 10.08 33.93
C GLY A 579 20.71 9.61 33.20
N THR A 580 19.53 9.56 33.83
CA THR A 580 18.29 9.17 33.15
C THR A 580 17.59 10.37 32.51
N SER A 581 16.75 10.09 31.51
CA SER A 581 16.01 11.09 30.76
C SER A 581 14.51 10.80 30.70
N THR A 582 13.71 11.84 30.47
CA THR A 582 12.29 11.76 30.10
C THR A 582 11.97 12.76 28.99
N THR A 583 10.76 12.74 28.46
CA THR A 583 10.33 13.64 27.38
C THR A 583 8.97 14.28 27.65
N ALA A 584 8.84 15.53 27.19
CA ALA A 584 7.59 16.26 27.09
C ALA A 584 7.47 16.91 25.71
N GLY A 585 6.26 16.97 25.18
CA GLY A 585 5.99 17.52 23.86
C GLY A 585 5.04 18.71 23.92
N TYR A 586 5.10 19.58 22.92
CA TYR A 586 4.28 20.77 22.84
C TYR A 586 3.95 21.14 21.38
N LEU A 587 2.75 21.68 21.16
CA LEU A 587 2.35 22.30 19.89
C LEU A 587 2.45 23.82 20.04
N SER A 588 3.14 24.49 19.11
CA SER A 588 3.26 25.95 19.07
C SER A 588 2.81 26.49 17.73
N THR A 589 2.16 27.64 17.71
CA THR A 589 1.96 28.42 16.48
C THR A 589 3.31 28.87 15.91
N SER A 590 3.38 29.05 14.59
CA SER A 590 4.53 29.65 13.89
C SER A 590 4.06 30.76 12.96
N ALA A 591 4.76 31.90 12.99
CA ALA A 591 4.51 33.00 12.05
C ALA A 591 5.14 32.77 10.66
N THR A 592 6.00 31.75 10.53
CA THR A 592 6.81 31.44 9.34
C THR A 592 6.68 29.96 8.97
N SER A 593 6.93 29.63 7.71
CA SER A 593 6.95 28.24 7.20
C SER A 593 8.07 27.39 7.81
N SER A 594 9.10 28.02 8.39
CA SER A 594 10.10 27.35 9.23
C SER A 594 9.84 27.67 10.71
N PRO A 595 9.99 26.68 11.62
CA PRO A 595 9.86 26.87 13.06
C PRO A 595 11.03 27.70 13.62
N PRO A 596 10.84 28.47 14.70
CA PRO A 596 11.91 29.24 15.32
C PRO A 596 12.92 28.33 16.03
N THR A 597 14.20 28.69 15.94
CA THR A 597 15.24 28.12 16.82
C THR A 597 15.02 28.63 18.24
N ILE A 598 14.70 27.73 19.18
CA ILE A 598 14.60 28.05 20.60
C ILE A 598 15.79 27.48 21.37
N THR A 599 16.20 28.17 22.44
CA THR A 599 17.24 27.70 23.36
C THR A 599 16.59 27.43 24.73
N PRO A 600 16.23 26.16 25.03
CA PRO A 600 15.64 25.81 26.32
C PRO A 600 16.69 25.72 27.43
N THR A 601 16.29 26.05 28.66
CA THR A 601 17.07 25.84 29.89
C THR A 601 16.30 24.93 30.82
N CYS A 602 16.98 24.09 31.63
CA CYS A 602 16.33 23.23 32.62
C CYS A 602 16.80 23.53 34.04
N SER A 603 15.89 23.39 35.00
CA SER A 603 16.14 23.49 36.43
C SER A 603 15.33 22.42 37.18
N PRO A 604 15.73 22.01 38.40
CA PRO A 604 14.86 21.29 39.31
C PRO A 604 13.56 22.08 39.56
N ALA A 605 12.41 21.40 39.64
CA ALA A 605 11.10 22.05 39.81
C ALA A 605 10.71 22.35 41.25
#